data_AF-A0A943YXC6-F1
#
_entry.id   AF-A0A943YXC6-F1
#
_cell.length_a   1.000
_cell.length_b   1.000
_cell.length_c   1.000
_cell.angle_alpha   90.00
_cell.angle_beta   90.00
_cell.angle_gamma   90.00
#
_symmetry.space_group_name_H-M   'P 1'
#
loop_
_entity.id
_entity.type
_entity.pdbx_description
1 polymer ?
#
loop_
_entity_poly.entity_id
_entity_poly.type
_entity_poly.pdbx_seq_one_letter_code
_entity_poly.pdbx_strand_id
1 'polypeptide(L)' 'LIDQIEYEKYSLEDATFAADHCGADWNEQAARVAQRYIDVMSFSRGGLIDQLEYEGFNQEQATYGADAVGL' A
#
# COMPACT_ATOMS: atom_id res chain seq x y z
N LEU A 1 -4.83 9.41 -31.96
CA LEU A 1 -5.57 9.09 -30.72
C LEU A 1 -5.22 7.66 -30.28
N ILE A 2 -3.92 7.36 -30.18
CA ILE A 2 -3.39 6.05 -29.77
C ILE A 2 -2.09 6.34 -29.01
N ASP A 3 -2.17 6.98 -27.85
CA ASP A 3 -0.99 7.33 -27.03
C ASP A 3 -1.25 7.10 -25.53
N GLN A 4 -2.01 6.06 -25.17
CA GLN A 4 -2.25 5.70 -23.76
C GLN A 4 -2.18 4.19 -23.51
N ILE A 5 -1.21 3.48 -24.11
CA ILE A 5 -1.05 2.03 -23.91
C ILE A 5 0.33 1.66 -23.34
N GLU A 6 1.23 2.61 -23.06
CA GLU A 6 2.61 2.29 -22.64
C GLU A 6 2.91 2.38 -21.13
N TYR A 7 1.95 2.70 -20.25
CA TYR A 7 2.28 2.94 -18.82
C TYR A 7 1.99 1.76 -17.86
N GLU A 8 1.14 0.81 -18.20
CA GLU A 8 0.61 -0.19 -17.23
C GLU A 8 0.98 -1.65 -17.54
N LYS A 9 2.15 -1.90 -18.14
CA LYS A 9 2.56 -3.27 -18.54
C LYS A 9 3.93 -3.74 -18.05
N TYR A 10 4.55 -3.07 -17.09
CA TYR A 10 5.26 -3.84 -16.08
C TYR A 10 4.17 -4.47 -15.24
N SER A 11 3.94 -5.76 -15.41
CA SER A 11 2.81 -6.43 -14.80
C SER A 11 2.81 -6.11 -13.31
N LEU A 12 1.64 -5.78 -12.76
CA LEU A 12 1.48 -5.59 -11.32
C LEU A 12 2.10 -6.79 -10.58
N GLU A 13 2.00 -7.99 -11.16
CA GLU A 13 2.65 -9.21 -10.71
C GLU A 13 4.19 -9.15 -10.67
N ASP A 14 4.87 -8.58 -11.68
CA ASP A 14 6.33 -8.43 -11.69
C ASP A 14 6.81 -7.40 -10.66
N ALA A 15 6.04 -6.31 -10.48
CA ALA A 15 6.33 -5.30 -9.45
C ALA A 15 6.17 -5.88 -8.04
N THR A 16 5.09 -6.63 -7.78
CA THR A 16 4.85 -7.32 -6.51
C THR A 16 5.87 -8.44 -6.27
N PHE A 17 6.25 -9.19 -7.32
CA PHE A 17 7.25 -10.25 -7.21
C PHE A 17 8.65 -9.70 -6.90
N ALA A 18 9.06 -8.60 -7.56
CA ALA A 18 10.33 -7.91 -7.28
C ALA A 18 10.34 -7.27 -5.89
N ALA A 19 9.20 -6.75 -5.45
CA ALA A 19 8.96 -6.25 -4.09
C ALA A 19 9.13 -7.36 -3.04
N ASP A 20 8.50 -8.52 -3.24
CA ASP A 20 8.58 -9.65 -2.30
C ASP A 20 9.99 -10.27 -2.23
N HIS A 21 10.77 -10.20 -3.32
CA HIS A 21 12.10 -10.82 -3.41
C HIS A 21 13.26 -9.87 -3.08
N CYS A 22 13.01 -8.59 -2.75
CA CYS A 22 14.08 -7.63 -2.41
C CYS A 22 14.39 -7.55 -0.90
N GLY A 23 13.66 -8.28 -0.06
CA GLY A 23 13.83 -8.25 1.40
C GLY A 23 13.23 -7.00 2.06
N ALA A 24 12.28 -6.35 1.40
CA ALA A 24 11.54 -5.23 1.97
C ALA A 24 10.60 -5.68 3.08
N ASP A 25 10.61 -4.95 4.20
CA ASP A 25 9.61 -5.11 5.25
C ASP A 25 8.35 -4.32 4.85
N TRP A 26 7.42 -5.03 4.21
CA TRP A 26 6.16 -4.46 3.75
C TRP A 26 5.24 -4.00 4.88
N ASN A 27 5.39 -4.56 6.09
CA ASN A 27 4.66 -4.10 7.27
C ASN A 27 5.18 -2.73 7.70
N GLU A 28 6.50 -2.54 7.73
CA GLU A 28 7.09 -1.24 8.02
C GLU A 28 6.68 -0.18 6.96
N GLN A 29 6.65 -0.58 5.69
CA GLN A 29 6.22 0.32 4.61
C GLN A 29 4.73 0.69 4.73
N ALA A 30 3.86 -0.27 5.07
CA ALA A 30 2.44 -0.01 5.32
C ALA A 30 2.24 0.97 6.49
N ALA A 31 2.99 0.81 7.58
CA ALA A 31 2.95 1.74 8.72
C ALA A 31 3.40 3.16 8.33
N ARG A 32 4.44 3.30 7.50
CA ARG A 32 4.89 4.61 7.00
C ARG A 32 3.88 5.27 6.06
N VAL A 33 3.17 4.49 5.24
CA VAL A 33 2.09 5.01 4.39
C VAL A 33 0.89 5.41 5.25
N ALA A 34 0.49 4.55 6.19
CA ALA A 34 -0.56 4.82 7.16
C ALA A 34 -0.32 6.14 7.92
N GLN A 35 0.90 6.36 8.43
CA GLN A 35 1.24 7.59 9.14
C GLN A 35 1.07 8.83 8.24
N ARG A 36 1.53 8.75 6.99
CA ARG A 36 1.37 9.85 6.02
C ARG A 36 -0.09 10.18 5.76
N TYR A 37 -0.97 9.18 5.72
CA TYR A 37 -2.41 9.43 5.59
C TYR A 37 -2.97 10.13 6.83
N ILE A 38 -2.66 9.64 8.03
CA ILE A 38 -3.15 10.23 9.29
C ILE A 38 -2.65 11.66 9.52
N ASP A 39 -1.43 11.98 9.06
CA ASP A 39 -0.88 13.33 9.15
C ASP A 39 -1.64 14.36 8.30
N VAL A 40 -2.29 13.91 7.22
CA VAL A 40 -2.98 14.80 6.25
C VAL A 40 -4.50 14.74 6.41
N MET A 41 -5.05 13.58 6.78
CA MET A 41 -6.48 13.34 6.87
C MET A 41 -6.84 12.32 7.94
N SER A 42 -7.97 12.54 8.61
CA SER A 42 -8.50 11.57 9.56
C SER A 42 -9.11 10.37 8.84
N PHE A 43 -8.77 9.18 9.32
CA PHE A 43 -9.38 7.92 8.88
C PHE A 43 -9.99 7.16 10.06
N SER A 44 -11.00 6.32 9.76
CA SER A 44 -11.35 5.20 10.62
C SER A 44 -10.40 4.03 10.35
N ARG A 45 -10.23 3.11 11.30
CA ARG A 45 -9.39 1.91 11.12
C ARG A 45 -9.70 1.16 9.84
N GLY A 46 -10.99 0.84 9.61
CA GLY A 46 -11.43 0.13 8.41
C GLY A 46 -11.18 0.92 7.12
N GLY A 47 -11.46 2.23 7.12
CA GLY A 47 -11.21 3.06 5.94
C GLY A 47 -9.72 3.20 5.61
N LEU A 48 -8.84 3.21 6.62
CA LEU A 48 -7.40 3.21 6.41
C LEU A 48 -6.91 1.87 5.86
N ILE A 49 -7.46 0.75 6.35
CA ILE A 49 -7.16 -0.59 5.82
C ILE A 49 -7.54 -0.66 4.34
N ASP A 50 -8.77 -0.25 3.98
CA ASP A 50 -9.23 -0.25 2.59
C ASP A 50 -8.33 0.63 1.69
N GLN A 51 -7.87 1.77 2.21
CA GLN A 51 -6.95 2.65 1.50
C GLN A 51 -5.58 2.01 1.28
N LEU A 52 -5.03 1.33 2.27
CA LEU A 52 -3.75 0.63 2.16
C LEU A 52 -3.86 -0.58 1.20
N GLU A 53 -4.99 -1.29 1.20
CA GLU A 53 -5.25 -2.34 0.22
C GLU A 53 -5.33 -1.79 -1.20
N TYR A 54 -5.94 -0.62 -1.38
CA TYR A 54 -5.95 0.08 -2.67
C TYR A 54 -4.55 0.50 -3.13
N GLU A 55 -3.66 0.87 -2.19
CA GLU A 55 -2.23 1.15 -2.46
C GLU A 55 -1.40 -0.12 -2.77
N GLY A 56 -2.01 -1.31 -2.68
CA GLY A 56 -1.40 -2.59 -3.05
C GLY A 56 -0.81 -3.38 -1.88
N PHE A 57 -1.03 -2.96 -0.63
CA PHE A 57 -0.72 -3.80 0.53
C PHE A 57 -1.72 -4.94 0.63
N ASN A 58 -1.25 -6.12 1.05
CA ASN A 58 -2.19 -7.19 1.38
C ASN A 58 -2.92 -6.88 2.70
N GLN A 59 -3.98 -7.64 2.99
CA GLN A 59 -4.81 -7.46 4.19
C GLN A 59 -4.00 -7.41 5.49
N GLU A 60 -2.99 -8.27 5.65
CA GLU A 60 -2.17 -8.32 6.87
C GLU A 60 -1.30 -7.07 7.03
N GLN A 61 -0.67 -6.62 5.94
CA GLN A 61 0.15 -5.41 5.90
C GLN A 61 -0.69 -4.15 6.13
N ALA A 62 -1.86 -4.06 5.49
CA ALA A 62 -2.80 -2.97 5.67
C ALA A 62 -3.30 -2.89 7.13
N THR A 63 -3.63 -4.05 7.71
CA THR A 63 -4.02 -4.14 9.13
C THR A 63 -2.88 -3.72 10.04
N TYR A 64 -1.66 -4.20 9.80
CA TYR A 64 -0.49 -3.80 10.56
C TYR A 64 -0.25 -2.28 10.48
N GLY A 65 -0.38 -1.69 9.29
CA GLY A 65 -0.23 -0.25 9.09
C GLY A 65 -1.25 0.57 9.88
N ALA A 66 -2.52 0.15 9.89
CA ALA A 66 -3.56 0.79 10.68
C ALA A 66 -3.32 0.66 12.20
N ASP A 67 -2.93 -0.52 12.66
CA ASP A 67 -2.62 -0.75 14.07
C ASP A 67 -1.39 0.04 14.52
N ALA A 68 -0.38 0.19 13.64
CA ALA A 68 0.85 0.93 13.93
C ALA A 68 0.63 2.43 14.16
N VAL A 69 -0.42 3.02 13.59
CA VAL A 69 -0.84 4.41 13.82
C VAL A 69 -1.87 4.55 14.94
N GLY A 70 -2.19 3.45 15.63
CA GLY A 70 -3.07 3.44 16.79
C GLY A 70 -4.57 3.42 16.45
N LEU A 71 -4.95 2.90 15.28
CA LEU A 71 -6.34 2.76 14.85
C LEU A 71 -6.90 1.35 15.03
#